data_AF-A0A7V3W2L0-F1
#
_entry.id   AF-A0A7V3W2L0-F1
#
_cell.length_a   1.000
_cell.length_b   1.000
_cell.length_c   1.000
_cell.angle_alpha   90.00
_cell.angle_beta   90.00
_cell.angle_gamma   90.00
#
_symmetry.space_group_name_H-M   'P 1'
#
loop_
_entity.id
_entity.type
_entity.pdbx_description
1 polymer ?
#
loop_
_entity_poly.entity_id
_entity_poly.type
_entity_poly.pdbx_seq_one_letter_code
_entity_poly.pdbx_strand_id
1 'polypeptide(L)'
;NLYQSVPCYAGYAFAMVWPDGSVRPCCNCETVMGNLAEQSFYQIWTSRRSQEIRQRMFKITELGPPESCDCLECGYLYENQEFHRLVTK
;
A
#
# COMPACT_ATOMS: atom_id res chain seq x y z
N ASN A 1 -17.19 5.92 1.09
CA ASN A 1 -15.89 5.75 0.38
C ASN A 1 -15.40 4.31 0.53
N LEU A 2 -14.71 3.76 -0.48
CA LEU A 2 -14.33 2.33 -0.49
C LEU A 2 -13.59 1.89 0.78
N TYR A 3 -12.68 2.73 1.28
CA TYR A 3 -11.88 2.46 2.47
C TYR A 3 -12.69 2.25 3.76
N GLN A 4 -13.98 2.59 3.78
CA GLN A 4 -14.86 2.36 4.93
C GLN A 4 -15.43 0.94 4.96
N SER A 5 -15.35 0.21 3.85
CA SER A 5 -16.03 -1.07 3.67
C SER A 5 -15.10 -2.25 3.38
N VAL A 6 -13.92 -2.00 2.81
CA VAL A 6 -12.96 -3.05 2.47
C VAL A 6 -11.54 -2.67 2.87
N PRO A 7 -10.71 -3.64 3.31
CA PRO A 7 -9.28 -3.43 3.53
C PRO A 7 -8.57 -2.89 2.28
N CYS A 8 -7.45 -2.20 2.46
CA CYS A 8 -6.58 -1.82 1.35
C CYS A 8 -5.52 -2.91 1.12
N TYR A 9 -5.58 -3.53 -0.05
CA TYR A 9 -4.69 -4.58 -0.52
C TYR A 9 -3.51 -4.04 -1.32
N ALA A 10 -3.53 -2.77 -1.74
CA ALA A 10 -2.47 -2.15 -2.54
C ALA A 10 -1.08 -2.36 -1.91
N GLY A 11 -0.97 -2.21 -0.58
CA GLY A 11 0.30 -2.45 0.10
C GLY A 11 0.89 -3.85 -0.16
N TYR A 12 0.07 -4.87 -0.39
CA TYR A 12 0.51 -6.26 -0.64
C TYR A 12 0.56 -6.65 -2.11
N ALA A 13 -0.26 -6.05 -2.96
CA ALA A 13 -0.40 -6.42 -4.36
C ALA A 13 0.34 -5.47 -5.32
N PHE A 14 0.84 -4.34 -4.81
CA PHE A 14 1.37 -3.25 -5.61
C PHE A 14 2.62 -2.64 -4.96
N ALA A 15 3.53 -2.15 -5.81
CA ALA A 15 4.63 -1.29 -5.41
C ALA A 15 4.87 -0.25 -6.49
N MET A 16 5.06 1.01 -6.09
CA MET A 16 5.49 2.09 -6.98
C MET A 16 6.96 2.39 -6.74
N VAL A 17 7.73 2.51 -7.81
CA VAL A 17 9.13 2.96 -7.77
C VAL A 17 9.18 4.37 -8.35
N TRP A 18 9.71 5.32 -7.59
CA TRP A 18 9.93 6.70 -8.03
C TRP A 18 11.31 6.87 -8.70
N PRO A 19 11.52 7.95 -9.47
CA PRO A 19 12.78 8.19 -10.19
C PRO A 19 14.02 8.25 -9.29
N ASP A 20 13.86 8.60 -8.01
CA ASP A 20 14.92 8.62 -7.01
C ASP A 20 15.22 7.24 -6.40
N GLY A 21 14.56 6.19 -6.89
CA GLY A 21 14.68 4.82 -6.40
C GLY A 21 13.78 4.51 -5.20
N SER A 22 13.04 5.46 -4.66
CA SER A 22 12.14 5.21 -3.52
C SER A 22 11.00 4.28 -3.91
N VAL A 23 10.73 3.29 -3.06
CA VAL A 23 9.66 2.31 -3.21
C VAL A 23 8.52 2.69 -2.28
N ARG A 24 7.31 2.81 -2.81
CA ARG A 24 6.09 3.25 -2.13
C ARG A 24 4.99 2.19 -2.26
N PRO A 25 4.07 2.08 -1.30
CA PRO A 25 3.06 1.02 -1.27
C PRO A 25 1.82 1.30 -2.12
N CYS A 26 1.67 2.51 -2.66
CA CYS A 26 0.53 2.98 -3.45
C CYS A 26 0.95 4.22 -4.26
N CYS A 27 0.25 4.49 -5.36
CA CYS A 27 0.45 5.69 -6.17
C CYS A 27 0.14 7.00 -5.44
N ASN A 28 -0.85 6.98 -4.53
CA ASN A 28 -1.30 8.16 -3.78
C ASN A 28 -0.72 8.20 -2.35
N CYS A 29 0.40 7.52 -2.09
CA CYS A 29 1.06 7.54 -0.79
C CYS A 29 2.48 8.09 -0.90
N GLU A 30 2.83 9.02 -0.01
CA GLU A 30 4.20 9.54 0.15
C GLU A 30 5.07 8.66 1.06
N THR A 31 4.48 7.67 1.73
CA THR A 31 5.24 6.79 2.63
C THR A 31 6.23 5.91 1.86
N VAL A 32 7.51 6.09 2.17
CA VAL A 32 8.60 5.29 1.60
C VAL A 32 8.80 4.00 2.40
N MET A 33 8.79 2.86 1.71
CA MET A 33 9.13 1.53 2.22
C MET A 33 10.65 1.27 2.24
N GLY A 34 11.37 1.80 1.26
CA GLY A 34 12.82 1.72 1.13
C GLY A 34 13.29 2.35 -0.18
N ASN A 35 14.57 2.25 -0.51
CA ASN A 35 15.15 2.79 -1.75
C ASN A 35 15.99 1.74 -2.48
N LEU A 36 15.76 1.55 -3.78
CA LEU A 36 16.46 0.58 -4.63
C LEU A 36 17.93 0.93 -4.90
N ALA A 37 18.33 2.19 -4.69
CA ALA A 37 19.73 2.60 -4.75
C ALA A 37 20.55 2.06 -3.55
N GLU A 38 19.89 1.65 -2.46
CA GLU A 38 20.53 1.24 -1.20
C GLU A 38 20.38 -0.27 -0.93
N GLN A 39 19.27 -0.86 -1.35
CA GLN A 39 18.91 -2.25 -1.03
C GLN A 39 18.08 -2.88 -2.15
N SER A 40 18.16 -4.20 -2.27
CA SER A 40 17.35 -4.94 -3.25
C SER A 40 15.86 -4.81 -2.93
N PHE A 41 15.01 -4.93 -3.96
CA PHE A 41 13.56 -4.93 -3.78
C PHE A 41 13.10 -5.97 -2.75
N TYR A 42 13.71 -7.17 -2.75
CA TYR A 42 13.38 -8.22 -1.78
C TYR A 42 13.64 -7.76 -0.35
N GLN A 43 14.81 -7.18 -0.06
CA GLN A 43 15.14 -6.66 1.27
C GLN A 43 14.14 -5.58 1.70
N ILE A 44 13.80 -4.65 0.81
CA ILE A 44 12.79 -3.62 1.07
C ILE A 44 11.45 -4.28 1.41
N TRP A 45 10.99 -5.18 0.54
CA TRP A 45 9.66 -5.79 0.62
C TRP A 45 9.47 -6.65 1.87
N THR A 46 10.51 -7.40 2.27
CA THR A 46 10.48 -8.23 3.48
C THR A 46 10.85 -7.48 4.76
N SER A 47 11.29 -6.22 4.67
CA SER A 47 11.67 -5.44 5.84
C SER A 47 10.51 -5.26 6.83
N ARG A 48 10.86 -5.10 8.12
CA ARG A 48 9.89 -4.79 9.19
C ARG A 48 9.08 -3.53 8.87
N ARG A 49 9.73 -2.48 8.36
CA ARG A 49 9.10 -1.22 7.98
C ARG A 49 8.00 -1.43 6.94
N SER A 50 8.29 -2.17 5.87
CA SER A 50 7.29 -2.46 4.83
C SER A 50 6.13 -3.29 5.38
N GLN A 51 6.41 -4.25 6.26
CA GLN A 51 5.35 -5.03 6.91
C GLN A 51 4.43 -4.14 7.76
N GLU A 52 4.97 -3.21 8.56
CA GLU A 52 4.21 -2.27 9.38
C GLU A 52 3.35 -1.34 8.51
N ILE A 53 3.89 -0.81 7.42
CA ILE A 53 3.17 0.02 6.46
C ILE A 53 2.00 -0.75 5.85
N ARG A 54 2.26 -1.97 5.35
CA ARG A 54 1.22 -2.82 4.75
C ARG A 54 0.11 -3.17 5.73
N GLN A 55 0.46 -3.50 6.98
CA GLN A 55 -0.53 -3.75 8.03
C GLN A 55 -1.37 -2.50 8.34
N ARG A 56 -0.76 -1.31 8.40
CA ARG A 56 -1.49 -0.05 8.61
C ARG A 56 -2.48 0.24 7.49
N MET A 57 -2.11 -0.04 6.23
CA MET A 57 -3.00 0.10 5.07
C MET A 57 -4.12 -0.95 5.09
N PHE A 58 -3.82 -2.19 5.45
CA PHE A 58 -4.83 -3.24 5.53
C PHE A 58 -5.93 -2.88 6.55
N LYS A 59 -5.55 -2.29 7.70
CA LYS A 59 -6.46 -1.84 8.75
C LYS A 59 -7.16 -0.50 8.47
N ILE A 60 -7.23 -0.05 7.21
CA ILE A 60 -7.81 1.25 6.85
C ILE A 60 -9.29 1.40 7.25
N THR A 61 -10.05 0.30 7.30
CA THR A 61 -11.45 0.30 7.73
C THR A 61 -11.61 0.58 9.23
N GLU A 62 -10.62 0.22 10.04
CA GLU A 62 -10.61 0.40 11.50
C GLU A 62 -9.97 1.74 11.89
N LEU A 63 -8.87 2.09 11.21
CA LEU A 63 -7.99 3.20 11.60
C LEU A 63 -8.14 4.44 10.72
N GLY A 64 -9.00 4.38 9.70
CA GLY A 64 -9.09 5.41 8.66
C GLY A 64 -7.87 5.45 7.73
N PRO A 65 -7.86 6.34 6.73
CA PRO A 65 -6.74 6.50 5.80
C PRO A 65 -5.45 6.90 6.53
N PRO A 66 -4.27 6.38 6.13
CA PRO A 66 -2.99 6.90 6.62
C PRO A 66 -2.84 8.38 6.24
N GLU A 67 -2.26 9.21 7.12
CA GLU A 67 -2.11 10.66 6.90
C GLU A 67 -1.32 11.01 5.62
N SER A 68 -0.35 10.18 5.28
CA SER A 68 0.53 10.33 4.12
C SER A 68 -0.07 9.78 2.81
N CYS A 69 -1.35 9.42 2.80
CA CYS A 69 -2.00 8.75 1.70
C CYS A 69 -3.34 9.40 1.34
N ASP A 70 -3.46 9.90 0.11
CA ASP A 70 -4.74 10.39 -0.40
C ASP A 70 -5.61 9.23 -0.91
N CYS A 71 -6.39 8.67 0.00
CA CYS A 71 -7.25 7.53 -0.26
C CYS A 71 -8.65 7.93 -0.77
N LEU A 72 -8.97 9.23 -0.80
CA LEU A 72 -10.27 9.72 -1.28
C LEU A 72 -10.35 9.61 -2.81
N GLU A 73 -9.21 9.81 -3.48
CA GLU A 73 -9.05 9.65 -4.92
C GLU A 73 -8.31 8.35 -5.26
N CYS A 74 -8.77 7.22 -4.71
CA CYS A 74 -8.10 5.94 -4.87
C CYS A 74 -8.07 5.48 -6.35
N GLY A 75 -6.91 5.61 -6.99
CA GLY A 75 -6.68 5.11 -8.36
C GLY A 75 -6.62 3.59 -8.49
N TYR A 76 -6.65 2.85 -7.38
CA TYR A 76 -6.59 1.37 -7.32
C TYR A 76 -7.92 0.75 -6.89
N LEU A 77 -9.02 1.50 -7.03
CA LEU A 77 -10.34 1.16 -6.51
C LEU A 77 -10.84 -0.21 -7.01
N TYR A 78 -10.83 -0.40 -8.32
CA TYR A 78 -11.39 -1.57 -8.98
C TYR A 78 -10.58 -2.83 -8.67
N GLU A 79 -9.26 -2.73 -8.75
CA GLU A 79 -8.33 -3.81 -8.41
C GLU A 79 -8.47 -4.19 -6.94
N ASN A 80 -8.58 -3.21 -6.03
CA ASN A 80 -8.75 -3.48 -4.61
C ASN A 80 -10.04 -4.25 -4.31
N GLN A 81 -11.14 -3.91 -4.99
CA GLN A 81 -12.40 -4.65 -4.88
C GLN A 81 -12.26 -6.09 -5.40
N GLU A 82 -11.58 -6.29 -6.52
CA GLU A 82 -11.37 -7.62 -7.08
C GLU A 82 -10.46 -8.47 -6.18
N PHE A 83 -9.37 -7.91 -5.64
CA PHE A 83 -8.55 -8.60 -4.64
C PHE A 83 -9.35 -9.00 -3.41
N HIS A 84 -10.20 -8.09 -2.89
CA HIS A 84 -11.07 -8.40 -1.76
C HIS A 84 -11.97 -9.60 -2.06
N ARG A 85 -12.58 -9.63 -3.26
CA ARG A 85 -13.43 -10.73 -3.70
C ARG A 85 -12.67 -12.05 -3.85
N LEU A 86 -11.41 -12.01 -4.27
CA LEU A 86 -10.59 -13.21 -4.45
C LEU A 86 -10.10 -13.81 -3.11
N VAL A 87 -9.76 -12.97 -2.13
CA VAL A 87 -9.19 -13.42 -0.85
C VAL A 87 -10.21 -13.76 0.23
N THR A 88 -11.49 -13.43 0.01
CA THR A 88 -12.60 -13.72 0.95
C THR A 88 -13.51 -14.84 0.50
N LYS A 89 -13.23 -15.44 -0.66
CA LYS A 89 -13.83 -16.69 -1.12
C LYS A 89 -13.13 -17.89 -0.48
#